data_AF-A0A7G4RG74-F1
#
_entry.id   AF-A0A7G4RG74-F1
#
_cell.length_a   1.000
_cell.length_b   1.000
_cell.length_c   1.000
_cell.angle_alpha   90.00
_cell.angle_beta   90.00
_cell.angle_gamma   90.00
#
_symmetry.space_group_name_H-M   'P 1'
#
loop_
_entity.id
_entity.type
_entity.pdbx_description
1 polymer ?
#
loop_
_entity_poly.entity_id
_entity_poly.type
_entity_poly.pdbx_seq_one_letter_code
_entity_poly.pdbx_strand_id
1 'polypeptide(L)'
;MSVFHQINKSIILSAVLISAAQAQVASPFPRGCEVTGFGYSQNYLILNETGNQSYYLIQNHSDSKIEMERVNSEEAFMSPPLHATLDPMNWGAFASDVRNLNFKCYKRVEEQTKLVDCRNVLEVCQYPRVKFALSNMGNYWISYNKSQGAIIQESVAKGIYLKW
;
A
#
# COMPACT_ATOMS: atom_id res chain seq x y z
N MET A 1 66.19 43.98 -17.83
CA MET A 1 65.44 44.76 -18.84
C MET A 1 64.23 43.95 -19.28
N SER A 2 63.04 44.53 -19.12
CA SER A 2 61.73 44.23 -19.72
C SER A 2 61.31 42.76 -19.95
N VAL A 3 60.35 42.29 -19.14
CA VAL A 3 59.46 41.18 -19.49
C VAL A 3 58.07 41.78 -19.66
N PHE A 4 57.59 41.85 -20.89
CA PHE A 4 56.20 42.17 -21.22
C PHE A 4 55.72 41.28 -22.37
N HIS A 5 54.44 40.94 -22.29
CA HIS A 5 53.60 40.23 -23.26
C HIS A 5 53.78 38.70 -23.32
N GLN A 6 52.72 37.87 -23.38
CA GLN A 6 51.33 38.14 -23.73
C GLN A 6 50.44 37.02 -23.18
N ILE A 7 49.27 37.41 -22.69
CA ILE A 7 48.15 36.57 -22.27
C ILE A 7 47.72 35.69 -23.47
N ASN A 8 47.57 34.38 -23.27
CA ASN A 8 46.74 33.59 -24.19
C ASN A 8 45.69 32.79 -23.44
N LYS A 9 44.45 33.11 -23.82
CA LYS A 9 43.18 32.65 -23.28
C LYS A 9 42.91 31.26 -23.83
N SER A 10 42.80 30.25 -22.97
CA SER A 10 41.99 29.06 -23.25
C SER A 10 41.63 28.36 -21.94
N ILE A 11 40.59 28.88 -21.29
CA ILE A 11 39.88 28.14 -20.24
C ILE A 11 38.88 27.25 -20.98
N ILE A 12 39.21 25.97 -21.16
CA ILE A 12 38.27 24.96 -21.67
C ILE A 12 37.41 24.53 -20.47
N LEU A 13 36.25 25.17 -20.34
CA LEU A 13 35.18 24.74 -19.43
C LEU A 13 34.47 23.54 -20.07
N SER A 14 34.97 22.34 -19.81
CA SER A 14 34.25 21.10 -20.11
C SER A 14 33.09 20.95 -19.12
N ALA A 15 31.91 21.44 -19.50
CA ALA A 15 30.67 21.18 -18.77
C ALA A 15 30.29 19.71 -18.94
N VAL A 16 30.56 18.90 -17.92
CA VAL A 16 30.06 17.52 -17.82
C VAL A 16 28.55 17.60 -17.58
N LEU A 17 27.76 17.41 -18.64
CA LEU A 17 26.32 17.17 -18.54
C LEU A 17 26.12 15.76 -17.98
N ILE A 18 26.10 15.63 -16.66
CA ILE A 18 25.61 14.43 -15.98
C ILE A 18 24.09 14.45 -16.11
N SER A 19 23.56 13.84 -17.16
CA SER A 19 22.13 13.51 -17.24
C SER A 19 21.82 12.50 -16.14
N ALA A 20 21.34 12.97 -14.99
CA ALA A 20 20.72 12.13 -13.99
C ALA A 20 19.40 11.60 -14.55
N ALA A 21 19.47 10.46 -15.23
CA ALA A 21 18.29 9.65 -15.52
C ALA A 21 17.76 9.13 -14.17
N GLN A 22 16.88 9.90 -13.54
CA GLN A 22 16.09 9.42 -12.43
C GLN A 22 15.18 8.33 -13.00
N ALA A 23 15.58 7.06 -12.83
CA ALA A 23 14.69 5.94 -13.04
C ALA A 23 13.50 6.14 -12.10
N GLN A 24 12.38 6.60 -12.64
CA GLN A 24 11.13 6.67 -11.91
C GLN A 24 10.75 5.21 -11.62
N VAL A 25 11.02 4.75 -10.41
CA VAL A 25 10.54 3.45 -9.92
C VAL A 25 9.02 3.53 -10.04
N ALA A 26 8.47 2.77 -10.98
CA ALA A 26 7.03 2.67 -11.15
C ALA A 26 6.44 2.24 -9.81
N SER A 27 5.47 3.00 -9.31
CA SER A 27 4.76 2.65 -8.09
C SER A 27 4.19 1.23 -8.24
N PRO A 28 4.26 0.37 -7.21
CA PRO A 28 3.66 -0.96 -7.28
C PRO A 28 2.14 -0.89 -7.38
N PHE A 29 1.54 0.29 -7.16
CA PHE A 29 0.11 0.48 -7.12
C PHE A 29 -0.52 0.61 -8.51
N PRO A 30 -1.72 0.05 -8.70
CA PRO A 30 -2.46 0.22 -9.93
C PRO A 30 -2.92 1.68 -10.10
N ARG A 31 -3.17 2.08 -11.35
CA ARG A 31 -3.66 3.43 -11.66
C ARG A 31 -4.90 3.79 -10.84
N GLY A 32 -4.90 5.01 -10.30
CA GLY A 32 -5.99 5.55 -9.48
C GLY A 32 -5.95 5.14 -8.01
N CYS A 33 -5.01 4.28 -7.60
CA CYS A 33 -4.78 3.97 -6.20
C CYS A 33 -3.74 4.94 -5.61
N GLU A 34 -4.07 5.54 -4.49
CA GLU A 34 -3.31 6.62 -3.85
C GLU A 34 -2.87 6.20 -2.44
N VAL A 35 -1.69 6.63 -2.02
CA VAL A 35 -1.13 6.33 -0.69
C VAL A 35 -1.77 7.25 0.36
N THR A 36 -3.04 7.00 0.68
CA THR A 36 -3.86 7.88 1.53
C THR A 36 -4.95 7.10 2.29
N GLY A 37 -5.52 7.71 3.32
CA GLY A 37 -6.63 7.20 4.13
C GLY A 37 -6.29 5.98 5.00
N PHE A 38 -5.01 5.69 5.16
CA PHE A 38 -4.50 4.71 6.11
C PHE A 38 -3.24 5.25 6.79
N GLY A 39 -2.87 4.62 7.91
CA GLY A 39 -1.63 4.90 8.60
C GLY A 39 -1.08 3.66 9.30
N TYR A 40 0.12 3.79 9.85
CA TYR A 40 0.72 2.78 10.70
C TYR A 40 1.04 3.38 12.06
N SER A 41 0.68 2.68 13.13
CA SER A 41 1.03 3.06 14.50
C SER A 41 1.45 1.84 15.28
N GLN A 42 2.59 1.90 15.97
CA GLN A 42 3.19 0.76 16.65
C GLN A 42 3.34 -0.43 15.69
N ASN A 43 2.60 -1.53 15.92
CA ASN A 43 2.60 -2.72 15.06
C ASN A 43 1.30 -2.88 14.26
N TYR A 44 0.49 -1.82 14.18
CA TYR A 44 -0.82 -1.86 13.56
C TYR A 44 -0.83 -1.18 12.19
N LEU A 45 -1.57 -1.77 11.26
CA LEU A 45 -2.15 -1.06 10.13
C LEU A 45 -3.49 -0.46 10.58
N ILE A 46 -3.66 0.85 10.37
CA ILE A 46 -4.87 1.59 10.68
C ILE A 46 -5.51 2.00 9.37
N LEU A 47 -6.72 1.53 9.10
CA LEU A 47 -7.48 1.88 7.90
C LEU A 47 -8.58 2.87 8.23
N ASN A 48 -8.91 3.70 7.24
CA ASN A 48 -10.09 4.53 7.20
C ASN A 48 -10.14 5.59 8.30
N GLU A 49 -9.39 6.67 8.11
CA GLU A 49 -9.36 7.81 9.03
C GLU A 49 -10.71 8.54 9.14
N THR A 50 -11.55 8.45 8.11
CA THR A 50 -12.81 9.21 8.03
C THR A 50 -14.02 8.46 8.57
N GLY A 51 -14.05 7.13 8.40
CA GLY A 51 -15.23 6.28 8.60
C GLY A 51 -16.16 6.24 7.38
N ASN A 52 -15.79 6.82 6.24
CA ASN A 52 -16.57 6.69 5.01
C ASN A 52 -16.30 5.33 4.37
N GLN A 53 -17.28 4.80 3.61
CA GLN A 53 -17.08 3.60 2.80
C GLN A 53 -15.87 3.77 1.87
N SER A 54 -14.86 2.92 2.08
CA SER A 54 -13.54 3.02 1.46
C SER A 54 -13.10 1.67 0.92
N TYR A 55 -12.23 1.69 -0.08
CA TYR A 55 -11.62 0.50 -0.69
C TYR A 55 -10.11 0.61 -0.63
N TYR A 56 -9.46 -0.42 -0.10
CA TYR A 56 -8.02 -0.51 0.02
C TYR A 56 -7.50 -1.71 -0.76
N LEU A 57 -6.35 -1.54 -1.42
CA LEU A 57 -5.49 -2.63 -1.82
C LEU A 57 -4.32 -2.74 -0.85
N ILE A 58 -4.02 -3.97 -0.48
CA ILE A 58 -3.00 -4.31 0.52
C ILE A 58 -2.14 -5.40 -0.09
N GLN A 59 -0.86 -5.13 -0.30
CA GLN A 59 0.11 -6.10 -0.78
C GLN A 59 1.00 -6.56 0.37
N ASN A 60 1.27 -7.86 0.43
CA ASN A 60 2.42 -8.36 1.17
C ASN A 60 3.69 -8.18 0.32
N HIS A 61 4.56 -7.24 0.68
CA HIS A 61 5.82 -7.02 -0.03
C HIS A 61 7.01 -7.79 0.59
N SER A 62 6.76 -8.60 1.62
CA SER A 62 7.78 -9.42 2.26
C SER A 62 8.03 -10.74 1.52
N ASP A 63 9.11 -11.42 1.89
CA ASP A 63 9.50 -12.75 1.41
C ASP A 63 8.74 -13.90 2.08
N SER A 64 7.80 -13.59 2.96
CA SER A 64 7.15 -14.55 3.85
C SER A 64 5.64 -14.38 3.86
N LYS A 65 4.92 -15.42 4.27
CA LYS A 65 3.48 -15.35 4.46
C LYS A 65 3.15 -14.42 5.64
N ILE A 66 2.23 -13.48 5.40
CA ILE A 66 1.74 -12.53 6.40
C ILE A 66 0.27 -12.82 6.69
N GLU A 67 -0.04 -13.00 7.97
CA GLU A 67 -1.38 -13.12 8.50
C GLU A 67 -1.82 -11.78 9.09
N MET A 68 -3.04 -11.37 8.78
CA MET A 68 -3.65 -10.13 9.23
C MET A 68 -4.87 -10.45 10.06
N GLU A 69 -4.98 -9.84 11.24
CA GLU A 69 -6.08 -10.05 12.17
C GLU A 69 -6.60 -8.70 12.68
N ARG A 70 -7.92 -8.47 12.54
CA ARG A 70 -8.54 -7.27 13.09
C ARG A 70 -8.43 -7.27 14.61
N VAL A 71 -8.06 -6.12 15.17
CA VAL A 71 -8.21 -5.87 16.60
C VAL A 71 -9.61 -5.31 16.83
N ASN A 72 -10.40 -6.03 17.63
CA ASN A 72 -11.68 -5.53 18.09
C ASN A 72 -11.44 -4.43 19.12
N SER A 73 -12.05 -3.26 18.92
CA SER A 73 -12.30 -2.34 20.03
C SER A 73 -13.46 -2.90 20.86
N GLU A 74 -13.40 -2.71 22.18
CA GLU A 74 -14.22 -3.41 23.19
C GLU A 74 -15.75 -3.22 23.06
N GLU A 75 -16.23 -2.43 22.11
CA GLU A 75 -17.65 -2.09 21.95
C GLU A 75 -18.42 -2.99 20.96
N ALA A 76 -17.74 -3.83 20.18
CA ALA A 76 -18.40 -4.60 19.13
C ALA A 76 -18.69 -6.05 19.56
N PHE A 77 -19.64 -6.23 20.48
CA PHE A 77 -20.23 -7.54 20.75
C PHE A 77 -20.81 -8.10 19.44
N MET A 78 -20.28 -9.24 18.96
CA MET A 78 -20.65 -9.93 17.71
C MET A 78 -20.07 -9.38 16.37
N SER A 79 -18.95 -8.67 16.37
CA SER A 79 -18.23 -8.41 15.08
C SER A 79 -17.66 -9.71 14.49
N PRO A 80 -17.94 -10.04 13.21
CA PRO A 80 -17.27 -11.16 12.56
C PRO A 80 -15.75 -10.99 12.59
N PRO A 81 -14.98 -12.07 12.82
CA PRO A 81 -13.54 -11.99 12.73
C PRO A 81 -13.14 -11.61 11.30
N LEU A 82 -12.30 -10.59 11.17
CA LEU A 82 -11.70 -10.22 9.89
C LEU A 82 -10.26 -10.72 9.90
N HIS A 83 -10.04 -11.82 9.19
CA HIS A 83 -8.74 -12.46 9.04
C HIS A 83 -8.41 -12.62 7.56
N ALA A 84 -7.15 -12.41 7.20
CA ALA A 84 -6.63 -12.72 5.88
C ALA A 84 -5.18 -13.20 5.97
N THR A 85 -4.80 -14.07 5.05
CA THR A 85 -3.42 -14.53 4.89
C THR A 85 -2.97 -14.16 3.50
N LEU A 86 -1.82 -13.50 3.37
CA LEU A 86 -1.24 -13.08 2.11
C LEU A 86 0.10 -13.77 1.93
N ASP A 87 0.24 -14.56 0.86
CA ASP A 87 1.51 -15.10 0.41
C ASP A 87 2.43 -13.96 -0.10
N PRO A 88 3.75 -14.20 -0.21
CA PRO A 88 4.69 -13.21 -0.73
C PRO A 88 4.22 -12.59 -2.05
N MET A 89 4.30 -11.27 -2.16
CA MET A 89 3.91 -10.47 -3.33
C MET A 89 2.43 -10.51 -3.72
N ASN A 90 1.59 -11.24 -2.98
CA ASN A 90 0.15 -11.27 -3.20
C ASN A 90 -0.57 -10.09 -2.56
N TRP A 91 -1.77 -9.85 -3.07
CA TRP A 91 -2.62 -8.72 -2.76
C TRP A 91 -3.90 -9.18 -2.08
N GLY A 92 -4.50 -8.27 -1.31
CA GLY A 92 -5.87 -8.31 -0.87
C GLY A 92 -6.58 -6.99 -1.10
N ALA A 93 -7.91 -7.07 -1.25
CA ALA A 93 -8.81 -5.94 -1.32
C ALA A 93 -9.72 -5.94 -0.09
N PHE A 94 -9.77 -4.81 0.60
CA PHE A 94 -10.57 -4.64 1.80
C PHE A 94 -11.53 -3.47 1.67
N ALA A 95 -12.79 -3.70 2.03
CA ALA A 95 -13.82 -2.68 2.18
C ALA A 95 -13.88 -2.26 3.65
N SER A 96 -14.05 -0.97 3.92
CA SER A 96 -14.30 -0.49 5.28
C SER A 96 -15.20 0.74 5.31
N ASP A 97 -16.15 0.76 6.25
CA ASP A 97 -16.98 1.91 6.63
C ASP A 97 -16.85 2.27 8.12
N VAL A 98 -15.85 1.69 8.79
CA VAL A 98 -15.55 1.98 10.20
C VAL A 98 -14.30 2.83 10.29
N ARG A 99 -14.35 3.86 11.14
CA ARG A 99 -13.22 4.74 11.40
C ARG A 99 -12.14 4.00 12.21
N ASN A 100 -10.88 4.18 11.81
CA ASN A 100 -9.68 3.68 12.51
C ASN A 100 -9.72 2.16 12.76
N LEU A 101 -10.04 1.39 11.73
CA LEU A 101 -10.04 -0.07 11.81
C LEU A 101 -8.60 -0.57 11.86
N ASN A 102 -8.26 -1.30 12.93
CA ASN A 102 -6.89 -1.74 13.20
C ASN A 102 -6.68 -3.21 12.84
N PHE A 103 -5.58 -3.50 12.15
CA PHE A 103 -5.07 -4.86 11.91
C PHE A 103 -3.71 -5.06 12.58
N LYS A 104 -3.53 -6.22 13.23
CA LYS A 104 -2.21 -6.77 13.56
C LYS A 104 -1.69 -7.58 12.40
N CYS A 105 -0.36 -7.60 12.24
CA CYS A 105 0.33 -8.43 11.27
C CYS A 105 1.20 -9.47 11.96
N TYR A 106 1.13 -10.71 11.47
CA TYR A 106 1.98 -11.79 11.94
C TYR A 106 2.73 -12.41 10.76
N LYS A 107 4.02 -12.65 10.93
CA LYS A 107 4.85 -13.38 9.98
C LYS A 107 4.85 -14.85 10.35
N ARG A 108 4.51 -15.71 9.38
CA ARG A 108 4.59 -17.16 9.49
C ARG A 108 5.94 -17.63 9.00
N VAL A 109 6.75 -18.21 9.89
CA VAL A 109 8.01 -18.88 9.56
C VAL A 109 7.91 -20.30 10.09
N GLU A 110 7.82 -21.27 9.19
CA GLU A 110 7.64 -22.69 9.53
C GLU A 110 6.42 -22.90 10.44
N GLU A 111 6.64 -23.40 11.67
CA GLU A 111 5.61 -23.64 12.68
C GLU A 111 5.44 -22.50 13.68
N GLN A 112 6.19 -21.41 13.56
CA GLN A 112 6.07 -20.24 14.44
C GLN A 112 5.32 -19.07 13.80
N THR A 113 4.53 -18.38 14.61
CA THR A 113 3.82 -17.15 14.23
C THR A 113 4.35 -16.02 15.10
N LYS A 114 4.91 -14.99 14.47
CA LYS A 114 5.55 -13.87 15.17
C LYS A 114 4.85 -12.56 14.82
N LEU A 115 4.49 -11.77 15.82
CA LEU A 115 3.99 -10.41 15.61
C LEU A 115 5.08 -9.56 14.93
N VAL A 116 4.70 -8.84 13.87
CA VAL A 116 5.59 -7.94 13.12
C VAL A 116 4.92 -6.59 12.93
N ASP A 117 5.74 -5.55 12.74
CA ASP A 117 5.24 -4.23 12.35
C ASP A 117 4.72 -4.29 10.90
N CYS A 118 3.42 -4.03 10.74
CA CYS A 118 2.73 -4.02 9.46
C CYS A 118 3.41 -3.09 8.43
N ARG A 119 4.05 -2.00 8.87
CA ARG A 119 4.75 -1.05 7.98
C ARG A 119 5.87 -1.71 7.20
N ASN A 120 6.53 -2.71 7.80
CA ASN A 120 7.72 -3.34 7.22
C ASN A 120 7.39 -4.53 6.31
N VAL A 121 6.11 -4.88 6.17
CA VAL A 121 5.68 -6.07 5.41
C VAL A 121 4.50 -5.83 4.48
N LEU A 122 3.74 -4.74 4.67
CA LEU A 122 2.59 -4.39 3.84
C LEU A 122 2.82 -3.08 3.08
N GLU A 123 2.49 -3.08 1.79
CA GLU A 123 2.23 -1.87 1.01
C GLU A 123 0.71 -1.67 0.89
N VAL A 124 0.23 -0.45 1.07
CA VAL A 124 -1.21 -0.16 1.07
C VAL A 124 -1.52 1.07 0.21
N CYS A 125 -2.64 1.02 -0.50
CA CYS A 125 -3.19 2.18 -1.19
C CYS A 125 -4.72 2.16 -1.16
N GLN A 126 -5.33 3.33 -1.29
CA GLN A 126 -6.78 3.52 -1.33
C GLN A 126 -7.22 3.97 -2.73
N TYR A 127 -8.40 3.54 -3.17
CA TYR A 127 -9.09 4.17 -4.30
C TYR A 127 -10.04 5.26 -3.80
N PRO A 128 -9.66 6.55 -3.81
CA PRO A 128 -10.46 7.62 -3.20
C PRO A 128 -11.79 7.89 -3.94
N ARG A 129 -11.86 7.52 -5.23
CA ARG A 129 -13.03 7.75 -6.09
C ARG A 129 -13.87 6.49 -6.33
N VAL A 130 -13.67 5.44 -5.53
CA VAL A 130 -14.42 4.18 -5.63
C VAL A 130 -15.93 4.40 -5.47
N LYS A 131 -16.73 3.58 -6.15
CA LYS A 131 -18.18 3.49 -5.95
C LYS A 131 -18.57 2.08 -5.57
N PHE A 132 -19.39 1.98 -4.54
CA PHE A 132 -19.98 0.72 -4.06
C PHE A 132 -21.45 0.68 -4.41
N ALA A 133 -21.96 -0.48 -4.82
CA ALA A 133 -23.39 -0.74 -4.74
C ALA A 133 -23.82 -0.78 -3.26
N LEU A 134 -25.06 -0.38 -2.95
CA LEU A 134 -25.56 -0.33 -1.56
C LEU A 134 -25.46 -1.69 -0.86
N SER A 135 -25.63 -2.79 -1.59
CA SER A 135 -25.51 -4.17 -1.07
C SER A 135 -24.09 -4.57 -0.67
N ASN A 136 -23.09 -3.77 -1.02
CA ASN A 136 -21.67 -4.06 -0.84
C ASN A 136 -21.00 -3.07 0.13
N MET A 137 -21.78 -2.35 0.93
CA MET A 137 -21.24 -1.51 2.00
C MET A 137 -20.89 -2.37 3.23
N GLY A 138 -19.91 -1.92 4.02
CA GLY A 138 -19.48 -2.60 5.24
C GLY A 138 -17.98 -2.84 5.35
N ASN A 139 -17.61 -3.64 6.34
CA ASN A 139 -16.23 -4.04 6.61
C ASN A 139 -16.02 -5.52 6.29
N TYR A 140 -15.30 -5.80 5.20
CA TYR A 140 -15.05 -7.17 4.77
C TYR A 140 -13.89 -7.27 3.79
N TRP A 141 -13.27 -8.45 3.74
CA TRP A 141 -12.36 -8.81 2.67
C TRP A 141 -13.13 -9.09 1.40
N ILE A 142 -12.91 -8.27 0.39
CA ILE A 142 -13.52 -8.42 -0.93
C ILE A 142 -12.85 -9.60 -1.64
N SER A 143 -11.54 -9.67 -1.60
CA SER A 143 -10.74 -10.79 -2.07
C SER A 143 -9.36 -10.71 -1.42
N TYR A 144 -8.63 -11.82 -1.32
CA TYR A 144 -7.29 -11.83 -0.76
C TYR A 144 -6.47 -13.00 -1.28
N ASN A 145 -5.16 -12.89 -1.09
CA ASN A 145 -4.14 -13.85 -1.50
C ASN A 145 -4.09 -14.16 -3.00
N LYS A 146 -4.12 -13.12 -3.84
CA LYS A 146 -4.06 -13.28 -5.30
C LYS A 146 -3.13 -12.24 -5.93
N SER A 147 -2.86 -12.41 -7.22
CA SER A 147 -2.17 -11.38 -8.00
C SER A 147 -3.00 -10.08 -8.03
N GLN A 148 -2.33 -8.94 -8.23
CA GLN A 148 -2.99 -7.63 -8.29
C GLN A 148 -4.14 -7.60 -9.30
N GLY A 149 -3.92 -8.14 -10.50
CA GLY A 149 -4.93 -8.17 -11.56
C GLY A 149 -6.17 -8.98 -11.18
N ALA A 150 -5.98 -10.13 -10.52
CA ALA A 150 -7.09 -10.97 -10.05
C ALA A 150 -7.90 -10.29 -8.94
N ILE A 151 -7.24 -9.62 -7.99
CA ILE A 151 -7.92 -8.83 -6.94
C ILE A 151 -8.79 -7.72 -7.55
N ILE A 152 -8.25 -7.00 -8.54
CA ILE A 152 -8.99 -5.94 -9.25
C ILE A 152 -10.19 -6.53 -9.98
N GLN A 153 -10.01 -7.62 -10.73
CA GLN A 153 -11.10 -8.27 -11.47
C GLN A 153 -12.20 -8.78 -10.54
N GLU A 154 -11.86 -9.44 -9.45
CA GLU A 154 -12.84 -9.94 -8.48
C GLU A 154 -13.56 -8.80 -7.75
N SER A 155 -12.88 -7.68 -7.49
CA SER A 155 -13.52 -6.49 -6.90
C SER A 155 -14.57 -5.90 -7.83
N VAL A 156 -14.25 -5.77 -9.13
CA VAL A 156 -15.19 -5.29 -10.15
C VAL A 156 -16.34 -6.27 -10.33
N ALA A 157 -16.08 -7.58 -10.37
CA ALA A 157 -17.11 -8.62 -10.47
C ALA A 157 -18.08 -8.59 -9.29
N LYS A 158 -17.61 -8.16 -8.11
CA LYS A 158 -18.44 -7.93 -6.93
C LYS A 158 -19.17 -6.58 -6.93
N GLY A 159 -19.13 -5.81 -8.01
CA GLY A 159 -19.86 -4.53 -8.12
C GLY A 159 -19.18 -3.36 -7.42
N ILE A 160 -17.84 -3.42 -7.29
CA ILE A 160 -17.03 -2.30 -6.78
C ILE A 160 -16.38 -1.62 -7.97
N TYR A 161 -16.83 -0.40 -8.26
CA TYR A 161 -16.35 0.37 -9.40
C TYR A 161 -15.12 1.19 -9.00
N LEU A 162 -13.95 0.71 -9.42
CA LEU A 162 -12.66 1.34 -9.20
C LEU A 162 -12.46 2.46 -10.24
N LYS A 163 -12.84 3.68 -9.89
CA LYS A 163 -12.65 4.84 -10.78
C LYS A 163 -11.21 5.37 -10.63
N TRP A 164 -10.46 5.39 -11.73
CA TRP A 164 -9.15 6.02 -11.83
C TRP A 164 -9.24 7.43 -12.40
#